data_AF-A0A248LJU7-F1
#
_entry.id   AF-A0A248LJU7-F1
#
_cell.length_a   1.000
_cell.length_b   1.000
_cell.length_c   1.000
_cell.angle_alpha   90.00
_cell.angle_beta   90.00
_cell.angle_gamma   90.00
#
_symmetry.space_group_name_H-M   'P 1'
#
loop_
_entity.id
_entity.type
_entity.pdbx_description
1 polymer ?
#
loop_
_entity_poly.entity_id
_entity_poly.type
_entity_poly.pdbx_seq_one_letter_code
_entity_poly.pdbx_strand_id
1 'polypeptide(L)'
;MSASGHMRLEACLLVLALWSCGVRAESLDVCYGYGCHKQAAFDVSPADMQELAGLFAGVESAADERQAIARAIGLIERIGARTTLIGGDRGGNFADGAAEGRRDCVDHSTSTSAWLVWLVRQGWVRFHQPMGRTWRAPWIVDLHYTAWMRDDQGQDWAVDSWFFDNGHDAVVVPLPVWNEGYSPS
;
A
#
# COMPACT_ATOMS: atom_id res chain seq x y z
N MET A 1 -26.38 -72.11 -32.31
CA MET A 1 -25.24 -71.55 -31.56
C MET A 1 -25.20 -70.07 -31.85
N SER A 2 -25.69 -69.22 -30.94
CA SER A 2 -25.62 -67.77 -31.08
C SER A 2 -25.34 -67.18 -29.71
N ALA A 3 -24.35 -66.29 -29.69
CA ALA A 3 -23.61 -65.85 -28.51
C ALA A 3 -24.32 -64.76 -27.70
N SER A 4 -24.09 -64.82 -26.40
CA SER A 4 -24.51 -63.84 -25.39
C SER A 4 -23.80 -62.49 -25.59
N GLY A 5 -24.58 -61.40 -25.69
CA GLY A 5 -24.08 -60.03 -25.63
C GLY A 5 -24.28 -59.43 -24.24
N HIS A 6 -23.20 -59.28 -23.48
CA HIS A 6 -23.18 -58.53 -22.23
C HIS A 6 -23.20 -57.03 -22.51
N MET A 7 -24.31 -56.35 -22.17
CA MET A 7 -24.40 -54.89 -22.16
C MET A 7 -23.74 -54.37 -20.88
N ARG A 8 -22.54 -53.80 -21.01
CA ARG A 8 -21.82 -53.18 -19.89
C ARG A 8 -22.41 -51.79 -19.62
N LEU A 9 -22.94 -51.61 -18.41
CA LEU A 9 -23.20 -50.30 -17.80
C LEU A 9 -21.84 -49.62 -17.60
N GLU A 10 -21.53 -48.61 -18.41
CA GLU A 10 -20.39 -47.72 -18.15
C GLU A 10 -20.89 -46.51 -17.36
N ALA A 11 -20.39 -46.42 -16.13
CA ALA A 11 -20.69 -45.36 -15.18
C ALA A 11 -20.14 -44.02 -15.69
N CYS A 12 -21.03 -43.03 -15.89
CA CYS A 12 -20.67 -41.62 -15.98
C CYS A 12 -20.11 -41.16 -14.62
N LEU A 13 -18.83 -41.39 -14.40
CA LEU A 13 -18.04 -40.72 -13.36
C LEU A 13 -17.85 -39.25 -13.76
N LEU A 14 -18.81 -38.42 -13.36
CA LEU A 14 -18.66 -36.97 -13.30
C LEU A 14 -17.56 -36.64 -12.28
N VAL A 15 -16.32 -36.50 -12.76
CA VAL A 15 -15.24 -35.89 -11.99
C VAL A 15 -15.56 -34.38 -11.91
N LEU A 16 -16.23 -33.98 -10.83
CA LEU A 16 -16.27 -32.59 -10.38
C LEU A 16 -14.85 -32.21 -9.98
N ALA A 17 -14.06 -31.73 -10.95
CA ALA A 17 -12.83 -31.01 -10.66
C ALA A 17 -13.23 -29.76 -9.88
N LEU A 18 -13.07 -29.82 -8.56
CA LEU A 18 -13.11 -28.65 -7.69
C LEU A 18 -11.93 -27.77 -8.11
N TRP A 19 -12.19 -26.84 -9.02
CA TRP A 19 -11.30 -25.72 -9.28
C TRP A 19 -11.34 -24.85 -8.03
N SER A 20 -10.55 -25.21 -7.02
CA SER A 20 -10.20 -24.30 -5.94
C SER A 20 -9.44 -23.15 -6.59
N CYS A 21 -10.17 -22.15 -7.05
CA CYS A 21 -9.64 -20.84 -7.33
C CYS A 21 -9.23 -20.27 -5.97
N GLY A 22 -8.06 -20.70 -5.48
CA GLY A 22 -7.49 -20.13 -4.28
C GLY A 22 -7.28 -18.66 -4.55
N VAL A 23 -8.01 -17.80 -3.86
CA VAL A 23 -7.70 -16.37 -3.82
C VAL A 23 -6.28 -16.27 -3.29
N ARG A 24 -5.33 -16.04 -4.19
CA ARG A 24 -3.92 -15.89 -3.82
C ARG A 24 -3.82 -14.58 -3.04
N ALA A 25 -3.24 -14.63 -1.84
CA ALA A 25 -2.90 -13.42 -1.11
C ALA A 25 -1.98 -12.56 -1.98
N GLU A 26 -2.29 -11.27 -2.06
CA GLU A 26 -1.39 -10.32 -2.71
C GLU A 26 -0.23 -10.02 -1.77
N SER A 27 0.96 -9.78 -2.30
CA SER A 27 2.15 -9.53 -1.50
C SER A 27 2.70 -8.15 -1.83
N LEU A 28 3.01 -7.38 -0.80
CA LEU A 28 3.59 -6.04 -0.89
C LEU A 28 4.95 -6.00 -0.22
N ASP A 29 5.85 -5.22 -0.80
CA ASP A 29 7.17 -4.99 -0.23
C ASP A 29 7.18 -3.72 0.64
N VAL A 30 8.06 -3.71 1.64
CA VAL A 30 8.35 -2.57 2.50
C VAL A 30 9.85 -2.40 2.71
N CYS A 31 10.33 -1.17 2.59
CA CYS A 31 11.69 -0.77 2.94
C CYS A 31 11.78 -0.43 4.44
N TYR A 32 12.89 -0.78 5.07
CA TYR A 32 13.21 -0.33 6.43
C TYR A 32 14.72 -0.33 6.70
N GLY A 33 15.11 0.18 7.87
CA GLY A 33 16.51 0.18 8.31
C GLY A 33 17.34 1.34 7.77
N TYR A 34 16.67 2.41 7.34
CA TYR A 34 17.18 3.65 6.77
C TYR A 34 17.81 3.47 5.39
N GLY A 35 17.43 4.33 4.45
CA GLY A 35 17.93 4.29 3.06
C GLY A 35 17.50 3.06 2.25
N CYS A 36 16.44 2.36 2.66
CA CYS A 36 15.98 1.08 2.10
C CYS A 36 17.06 -0.02 2.10
N HIS A 37 17.91 -0.05 3.12
CA HIS A 37 18.94 -1.09 3.27
C HIS A 37 18.36 -2.48 3.56
N LYS A 38 17.17 -2.55 4.17
CA LYS A 38 16.44 -3.80 4.39
C LYS A 38 15.09 -3.73 3.69
N GLN A 39 14.65 -4.88 3.21
CA GLN A 39 13.35 -5.07 2.60
C GLN A 39 12.67 -6.28 3.22
N ALA A 40 11.36 -6.23 3.34
CA ALA A 40 10.52 -7.35 3.71
C ALA A 40 9.29 -7.38 2.80
N ALA A 41 8.71 -8.56 2.62
CA ALA A 41 7.42 -8.71 1.98
C ALA A 41 6.38 -9.11 3.03
N PHE A 42 5.14 -8.67 2.87
CA PHE A 42 4.01 -9.06 3.70
C PHE A 42 2.79 -9.34 2.83
N ASP A 43 1.96 -10.25 3.30
CA ASP A 43 0.74 -10.65 2.60
C ASP A 43 -0.43 -9.74 2.98
N VAL A 44 -1.18 -9.30 1.98
CA VAL A 44 -2.48 -8.65 2.10
C VAL A 44 -3.53 -9.74 1.99
N SER A 45 -4.13 -10.10 3.13
CA SER A 45 -5.13 -11.17 3.18
C SER A 45 -6.42 -10.75 2.45
N PRO A 46 -7.31 -11.69 2.11
CA PRO A 46 -8.62 -11.34 1.55
C PRO A 46 -9.45 -10.41 2.43
N ALA A 47 -9.31 -10.51 3.77
CA ALA A 47 -9.97 -9.61 4.70
C ALA A 47 -9.37 -8.19 4.64
N ASP A 48 -8.04 -8.09 4.54
CA ASP A 48 -7.35 -6.81 4.37
C ASP A 48 -7.72 -6.14 3.04
N MET A 49 -7.81 -6.92 1.95
CA MET A 49 -8.29 -6.43 0.66
C MET A 49 -9.70 -5.86 0.74
N GLN A 50 -10.59 -6.52 1.49
CA GLN A 50 -11.96 -6.03 1.69
C GLN A 50 -11.99 -4.74 2.52
N GLU A 51 -11.18 -4.65 3.58
CA GLU A 51 -11.06 -3.44 4.40
C GLU A 51 -10.52 -2.26 3.57
N LEU A 52 -9.46 -2.49 2.80
CA LEU A 52 -8.88 -1.51 1.90
C LEU A 52 -9.88 -1.06 0.83
N ALA A 53 -10.57 -1.98 0.16
CA ALA A 53 -11.62 -1.64 -0.81
C ALA A 53 -12.73 -0.80 -0.18
N GLY A 54 -13.09 -1.09 1.09
CA GLY A 54 -14.09 -0.35 1.85
C GLY A 54 -13.75 1.12 2.03
N LEU A 55 -12.46 1.49 2.13
CA LEU A 55 -12.02 2.88 2.23
C LEU A 55 -12.36 3.70 0.97
N PHE A 56 -12.53 3.04 -0.19
CA PHE A 56 -12.80 3.67 -1.49
C PHE A 56 -14.25 3.52 -1.96
N ALA A 57 -15.10 2.77 -1.26
CA ALA A 57 -16.45 2.43 -1.70
C ALA A 57 -17.39 3.63 -1.88
N GLY A 58 -17.11 4.76 -1.21
CA GLY A 58 -17.89 6.01 -1.28
C GLY A 58 -17.11 7.21 -1.81
N VAL A 59 -16.01 6.98 -2.54
CA VAL A 59 -15.21 8.07 -3.12
C VAL A 59 -15.91 8.63 -4.35
N GLU A 60 -16.34 9.89 -4.26
CA GLU A 60 -17.05 10.61 -5.31
C GLU A 60 -16.26 11.80 -5.89
N SER A 61 -15.23 12.25 -5.17
CA SER A 61 -14.39 13.38 -5.58
C SER A 61 -12.90 13.12 -5.35
N ALA A 62 -12.06 13.95 -5.99
CA ALA A 62 -10.62 13.97 -5.72
C ALA A 62 -10.31 14.25 -4.24
N ALA A 63 -11.13 15.06 -3.55
CA ALA A 63 -10.93 15.33 -2.12
C ALA A 63 -11.18 14.08 -1.27
N ASP A 64 -12.24 13.32 -1.55
CA ASP A 64 -12.54 12.08 -0.85
C ASP A 64 -11.46 11.03 -1.12
N GLU A 65 -10.98 10.96 -2.36
CA GLU A 65 -9.92 10.03 -2.74
C GLU A 65 -8.62 10.29 -1.98
N ARG A 66 -8.24 11.56 -1.76
CA ARG A 66 -7.07 11.89 -0.93
C ARG A 66 -7.22 11.40 0.51
N GLN A 67 -8.41 11.53 1.09
CA GLN A 67 -8.70 11.02 2.44
C GLN A 67 -8.72 9.48 2.48
N ALA A 68 -9.21 8.83 1.43
CA ALA A 68 -9.16 7.38 1.29
C ALA A 68 -7.72 6.88 1.15
N ILE A 69 -6.89 7.53 0.33
CA ILE A 69 -5.47 7.22 0.16
C ILE A 69 -4.70 7.39 1.48
N ALA A 70 -4.91 8.50 2.20
CA ALA A 70 -4.29 8.72 3.51
C ALA A 70 -4.51 7.55 4.47
N ARG A 71 -5.79 7.13 4.61
CA ARG A 71 -6.20 5.98 5.44
C ARG A 71 -5.69 4.64 4.91
N ALA A 72 -5.65 4.47 3.59
CA ALA A 72 -5.20 3.24 2.97
C ALA A 72 -3.70 3.02 3.19
N ILE A 73 -2.88 4.06 3.08
CA ILE A 73 -1.44 3.97 3.41
C ILE A 73 -1.28 3.59 4.89
N GLY A 74 -1.98 4.26 5.81
CA GLY A 74 -1.93 3.90 7.24
C GLY A 74 -2.39 2.46 7.52
N LEU A 75 -3.40 1.96 6.80
CA LEU A 75 -3.84 0.56 6.91
C LEU A 75 -2.80 -0.42 6.37
N ILE A 76 -2.19 -0.14 5.21
CA ILE A 76 -1.12 -0.97 4.64
C ILE A 76 0.07 -1.06 5.60
N GLU A 77 0.43 0.04 6.25
CA GLU A 77 1.45 0.07 7.31
C GLU A 77 1.11 -0.89 8.46
N ARG A 78 -0.13 -0.83 8.98
CA ARG A 78 -0.60 -1.73 10.04
C ARG A 78 -0.62 -3.19 9.60
N ILE A 79 -0.96 -3.47 8.35
CA ILE A 79 -0.94 -4.84 7.80
C ILE A 79 0.49 -5.36 7.77
N GLY A 80 1.43 -4.58 7.23
CA GLY A 80 2.84 -4.95 7.18
C GLY A 80 3.48 -5.15 8.55
N ALA A 81 3.06 -4.36 9.55
CA ALA A 81 3.53 -4.49 10.92
C ALA A 81 3.11 -5.80 11.62
N ARG A 82 2.13 -6.55 11.09
CA ARG A 82 1.70 -7.83 11.69
C ARG A 82 2.74 -8.93 11.55
N THR A 83 3.54 -8.90 10.48
CA THR A 83 4.48 -9.98 10.12
C THR A 83 5.90 -9.49 9.86
N THR A 84 6.12 -8.17 9.79
CA THR A 84 7.45 -7.56 9.63
C THR A 84 7.82 -6.74 10.86
N LEU A 85 9.05 -6.21 10.89
CA LEU A 85 9.55 -5.44 12.02
C LEU A 85 9.08 -3.97 12.03
N ILE A 86 8.43 -3.49 10.96
CA ILE A 86 8.09 -2.06 10.79
C ILE A 86 7.13 -1.52 11.85
N GLY A 87 6.50 -2.38 12.67
CA GLY A 87 5.71 -1.92 13.82
C GLY A 87 6.54 -1.23 14.91
N GLY A 88 7.87 -1.35 14.90
CA GLY A 88 8.78 -0.63 15.79
C GLY A 88 9.09 0.81 15.36
N ASP A 89 8.66 1.19 14.16
CA ASP A 89 8.87 2.50 13.55
C ASP A 89 8.12 3.63 14.28
N ARG A 90 8.81 4.74 14.53
CA ARG A 90 8.29 5.90 15.26
C ARG A 90 8.27 7.12 14.35
N GLY A 91 7.33 8.02 14.64
CA GLY A 91 7.15 9.23 13.86
C GLY A 91 8.38 10.11 13.90
N GLY A 92 8.92 10.40 12.72
CA GLY A 92 10.13 11.17 12.58
C GLY A 92 11.40 10.43 13.02
N ASN A 93 12.47 10.59 12.25
CA ASN A 93 13.77 9.94 12.48
C ASN A 93 14.33 10.08 13.91
N PHE A 94 13.96 11.14 14.64
CA PHE A 94 14.46 11.39 15.99
C PHE A 94 13.78 10.53 17.06
N ALA A 95 12.53 10.10 16.85
CA ALA A 95 11.77 9.31 17.82
C ALA A 95 12.11 7.81 17.76
N ASP A 96 12.73 7.35 16.68
CA ASP A 96 13.04 5.94 16.43
C ASP A 96 14.10 5.34 17.34
N GLY A 97 15.09 6.14 17.75
CA GLY A 97 16.27 5.67 18.47
C GLY A 97 16.91 4.44 17.81
N ALA A 98 16.99 3.33 18.57
CA ALA A 98 17.55 2.05 18.12
C ALA A 98 16.47 1.00 17.79
N ALA A 99 15.22 1.41 17.56
CA ALA A 99 14.13 0.49 17.29
C ALA A 99 14.43 -0.41 16.08
N GLU A 100 14.20 -1.71 16.24
CA GLU A 100 14.19 -2.63 15.12
C GLU A 100 13.00 -2.31 14.23
N GLY A 101 13.23 -2.20 12.92
CA GLY A 101 12.17 -1.82 11.98
C GLY A 101 11.98 -0.33 11.74
N ARG A 102 12.77 0.54 12.39
CA ARG A 102 12.78 2.00 12.13
C ARG A 102 12.92 2.34 10.65
N ARG A 103 12.31 3.45 10.25
CA ARG A 103 12.27 3.90 8.86
C ARG A 103 12.51 5.39 8.74
N ASP A 104 13.32 5.75 7.76
CA ASP A 104 13.53 7.14 7.42
C ASP A 104 12.62 7.60 6.28
N CYS A 105 12.71 8.88 5.94
CA CYS A 105 11.94 9.43 4.82
C CYS A 105 12.19 8.71 3.49
N VAL A 106 13.36 8.08 3.29
CA VAL A 106 13.66 7.29 2.08
C VAL A 106 12.89 5.97 2.10
N ASP A 107 12.87 5.28 3.24
CA ASP A 107 12.10 4.04 3.43
C ASP A 107 10.60 4.26 3.21
N HIS A 108 10.04 5.30 3.86
CA HIS A 108 8.63 5.67 3.74
C HIS A 108 8.27 6.02 2.31
N SER A 109 8.97 7.00 1.71
CA SER A 109 8.67 7.46 0.35
C SER A 109 8.81 6.33 -0.68
N THR A 110 9.77 5.41 -0.51
CA THR A 110 9.93 4.26 -1.42
C THR A 110 8.76 3.30 -1.33
N SER A 111 8.37 2.92 -0.11
CA SER A 111 7.27 1.98 0.12
C SER A 111 5.95 2.60 -0.32
N THR A 112 5.65 3.84 0.10
CA THR A 112 4.43 4.56 -0.26
C THR A 112 4.32 4.77 -1.77
N SER A 113 5.39 5.11 -2.50
CA SER A 113 5.32 5.23 -3.97
C SER A 113 4.91 3.91 -4.64
N ALA A 114 5.43 2.78 -4.18
CA ALA A 114 5.05 1.47 -4.71
C ALA A 114 3.60 1.13 -4.38
N TRP A 115 3.16 1.41 -3.15
CA TRP A 115 1.78 1.15 -2.70
C TRP A 115 0.75 2.04 -3.41
N LEU A 116 1.07 3.30 -3.72
CA LEU A 116 0.20 4.15 -4.54
C LEU A 116 -0.03 3.55 -5.93
N VAL A 117 1.03 3.03 -6.57
CA VAL A 117 0.91 2.31 -7.85
C VAL A 117 0.04 1.06 -7.69
N TRP A 118 0.22 0.35 -6.59
CA TRP A 118 -0.60 -0.83 -6.28
C TRP A 118 -2.08 -0.49 -6.09
N LEU A 119 -2.42 0.57 -5.34
CA LEU A 119 -3.80 1.04 -5.15
C LEU A 119 -4.48 1.40 -6.48
N VAL A 120 -3.75 2.01 -7.42
CA VAL A 120 -4.26 2.28 -8.78
C VAL A 120 -4.52 0.98 -9.55
N ARG A 121 -3.64 -0.03 -9.43
CA ARG A 121 -3.84 -1.34 -10.09
C ARG A 121 -5.08 -2.07 -9.58
N GLN A 122 -5.49 -1.83 -8.34
CA GLN A 122 -6.75 -2.35 -7.80
C GLN A 122 -7.99 -1.67 -8.38
N GLY A 123 -7.82 -0.57 -9.13
CA GLY A 123 -8.92 0.22 -9.69
C GLY A 123 -9.65 1.10 -8.67
N TRP A 124 -9.09 1.27 -7.47
CA TRP A 124 -9.70 2.06 -6.40
C TRP A 124 -9.44 3.56 -6.54
N VAL A 125 -8.29 3.93 -7.10
CA VAL A 125 -7.87 5.32 -7.32
C VAL A 125 -8.19 5.72 -8.76
N ARG A 126 -8.98 6.79 -8.93
CA ARG A 126 -9.56 7.27 -10.19
C ARG A 126 -9.18 8.71 -10.52
N PHE A 127 -9.01 9.56 -9.51
CA PHE A 127 -8.75 10.99 -9.68
C PHE A 127 -7.26 11.37 -9.63
N HIS A 128 -6.40 10.49 -9.09
CA HIS A 128 -4.97 10.75 -8.95
C HIS A 128 -4.09 9.73 -9.67
N GLN A 129 -2.93 10.20 -10.14
CA GLN A 129 -1.87 9.38 -10.72
C GLN A 129 -0.62 9.44 -9.85
N PRO A 130 -0.05 8.29 -9.43
CA PRO A 130 1.22 8.24 -8.72
C PRO A 130 2.36 8.74 -9.61
N MET A 131 3.17 9.63 -9.06
CA MET A 131 4.27 10.27 -9.80
C MET A 131 5.66 9.80 -9.31
N GLY A 132 5.69 8.83 -8.40
CA GLY A 132 6.90 8.29 -7.78
C GLY A 132 7.28 9.06 -6.51
N ARG A 133 8.59 9.27 -6.33
CA ARG A 133 9.15 10.01 -5.19
C ARG A 133 9.59 11.41 -5.60
N THR A 134 9.54 12.32 -4.64
CA THR A 134 10.14 13.65 -4.75
C THR A 134 10.82 14.01 -3.42
N TRP A 135 11.48 15.16 -3.38
CA TRP A 135 12.20 15.62 -2.20
C TRP A 135 12.15 17.14 -2.05
N ARG A 136 12.39 17.61 -0.84
CA ARG A 136 12.64 19.01 -0.50
C ARG A 136 13.89 19.12 0.38
N ALA A 137 14.57 20.26 0.31
CA ALA A 137 15.60 20.66 1.26
C ALA A 137 15.50 22.17 1.48
N PRO A 138 14.51 22.64 2.26
CA PRO A 138 14.34 24.06 2.52
C PRO A 138 15.64 24.64 3.10
N TRP A 139 16.14 25.73 2.50
CA TRP A 139 17.42 26.35 2.88
C TRP A 139 18.65 25.42 2.80
N ILE A 140 18.61 24.37 1.98
CA ILE A 140 19.69 23.37 1.80
C ILE A 140 19.94 22.54 3.08
N VAL A 141 19.02 22.57 4.03
CA VAL A 141 19.00 21.73 5.23
C VAL A 141 17.73 20.86 5.21
N ASP A 142 17.64 19.90 6.14
CA ASP A 142 16.45 19.05 6.33
C ASP A 142 15.95 18.37 5.04
N LEU A 143 16.88 17.67 4.36
CA LEU A 143 16.55 16.83 3.21
C LEU A 143 15.47 15.83 3.62
N HIS A 144 14.31 15.95 2.97
CA HIS A 144 13.14 15.12 3.25
C HIS A 144 12.57 14.60 1.95
N TYR A 145 12.21 13.32 1.93
CA TYR A 145 11.62 12.63 0.78
C TYR A 145 10.16 12.30 1.05
N THR A 146 9.35 12.30 0.01
CA THR A 146 7.93 11.88 0.08
C THR A 146 7.52 11.19 -1.22
N ALA A 147 6.47 10.38 -1.15
CA ALA A 147 5.75 9.97 -2.34
C ALA A 147 4.84 11.12 -2.78
N TRP A 148 4.49 11.17 -4.07
CA TRP A 148 3.56 12.19 -4.54
C TRP A 148 2.71 11.68 -5.70
N MET A 149 1.60 12.37 -5.91
CA MET A 149 0.61 12.08 -6.94
C MET A 149 0.09 13.38 -7.55
N ARG A 150 -0.45 13.28 -8.76
CA ARG A 150 -1.06 14.39 -9.50
C ARG A 150 -2.53 14.12 -9.72
N ASP A 151 -3.39 15.09 -9.46
CA ASP A 151 -4.81 14.97 -9.79
C ASP A 151 -5.10 15.29 -11.27
N ASP A 152 -6.33 15.00 -11.71
CA ASP A 152 -6.80 15.21 -13.07
C ASP A 152 -6.85 16.69 -13.51
N GLN A 153 -6.78 17.62 -12.55
CA GLN A 153 -6.68 19.06 -12.78
C GLN A 153 -5.23 19.55 -12.86
N GLY A 154 -4.25 18.66 -12.65
CA GLY A 154 -2.83 18.95 -12.73
C GLY A 154 -2.20 19.47 -11.43
N GLN A 155 -2.93 19.45 -10.31
CA GLN A 155 -2.38 19.80 -9.01
C GLN A 155 -1.61 18.61 -8.41
N ASP A 156 -0.43 18.91 -7.89
CA ASP A 156 0.46 17.93 -7.27
C ASP A 156 0.21 17.85 -5.75
N TRP A 157 0.21 16.64 -5.21
CA TRP A 157 -0.06 16.33 -3.81
C TRP A 157 1.04 15.44 -3.24
N ALA A 158 1.64 15.85 -2.12
CA ALA A 158 2.52 15.00 -1.33
C ALA A 158 1.69 13.96 -0.58
N VAL A 159 2.23 12.75 -0.41
CA VAL A 159 1.66 11.65 0.37
C VAL A 159 2.76 11.11 1.28
N ASP A 160 2.71 11.51 2.55
CA ASP A 160 3.83 11.38 3.47
C ASP A 160 3.43 10.63 4.74
N SER A 161 3.90 9.39 4.90
CA SER A 161 3.64 8.56 6.09
C SER A 161 4.71 8.66 7.17
N TRP A 162 5.72 9.52 7.01
CA TRP A 162 6.90 9.58 7.89
C TRP A 162 6.65 10.30 9.24
N PHE A 163 5.67 11.21 9.30
CA PHE A 163 5.53 12.14 10.42
C PHE A 163 5.10 11.50 11.75
N PHE A 164 4.44 10.35 11.71
CA PHE A 164 3.80 9.73 12.87
C PHE A 164 4.24 8.28 13.03
N ASP A 165 3.96 7.69 14.19
CA ASP A 165 4.24 6.28 14.46
C ASP A 165 3.58 5.36 13.43
N ASN A 166 4.11 4.14 13.29
CA ASN A 166 3.61 3.17 12.33
C ASN A 166 2.08 3.04 12.37
N GLY A 167 1.47 3.05 11.18
CA GLY A 167 0.05 2.78 11.04
C GLY A 167 -0.87 3.99 11.17
N HIS A 168 -0.33 5.18 11.44
CA HIS A 168 -1.07 6.43 11.28
C HIS A 168 -1.39 6.72 9.81
N ASP A 169 -2.46 7.45 9.57
CA ASP A 169 -2.82 7.92 8.23
C ASP A 169 -1.70 8.79 7.65
N ALA A 170 -1.42 8.64 6.36
CA ALA A 170 -0.45 9.48 5.68
C ALA A 170 -0.96 10.92 5.59
N VAL A 171 -0.05 11.88 5.70
CA VAL A 171 -0.32 13.29 5.43
C VAL A 171 -0.46 13.48 3.92
N VAL A 172 -1.60 14.03 3.49
CA VAL A 172 -1.83 14.38 2.08
C VAL A 172 -2.12 15.87 1.97
N VAL A 173 -1.18 16.62 1.40
CA VAL A 173 -1.23 18.09 1.26
C VAL A 173 -0.75 18.52 -0.13
N PRO A 174 -1.10 19.72 -0.61
CA PRO A 174 -0.56 20.22 -1.87
C PRO A 174 0.97 20.22 -1.83
N LEU A 175 1.61 19.70 -2.88
CA LEU A 175 3.06 19.59 -2.96
C LEU A 175 3.77 20.95 -2.78
N PRO A 176 3.25 22.10 -3.28
CA PRO A 176 3.83 23.41 -2.99
C PRO A 176 3.86 23.75 -1.50
N VAL A 177 2.78 23.46 -0.76
CA VAL A 177 2.71 23.65 0.70
C VAL A 177 3.71 22.74 1.41
N TRP A 178 3.83 21.48 0.94
CA TRP A 178 4.84 20.58 1.46
C TRP A 178 6.25 21.11 1.18
N ASN A 179 6.56 21.63 0.00
CA ASN A 179 7.90 22.14 -0.33
C ASN A 179 8.36 23.31 0.57
N GLU A 180 7.43 24.05 1.18
CA GLU A 180 7.72 25.15 2.11
C GLU A 180 8.18 24.69 3.52
N GLY A 181 8.29 23.37 3.74
CA GLY A 181 8.71 22.83 5.04
C GLY A 181 7.53 22.44 5.94
N TYR A 182 6.38 22.11 5.36
CA TYR A 182 5.21 21.61 6.09
C TYR A 182 5.59 20.52 7.10
N SER A 183 5.07 20.67 8.32
CA SER A 183 5.00 19.64 9.35
C SER A 183 3.58 19.67 9.95
N PRO A 184 2.95 18.52 10.19
CA PRO A 184 1.71 18.51 10.96
C PRO A 184 1.95 19.04 12.39
N SER A 185 0.95 19.72 12.92
CA SER A 185 0.95 20.35 14.26
C SER A 185 0.49 19.41 15.36
#